data_AF-A0A7S4V4J6-F1
#
_entry.id   AF-A0A7S4V4J6-F1
#
_cell.length_a   1.000
_cell.length_b   1.000
_cell.length_c   1.000
_cell.angle_alpha   90.00
_cell.angle_beta   90.00
_cell.angle_gamma   90.00
#
_symmetry.space_group_name_H-M   'P 1'
#
loop_
_entity.id
_entity.type
_entity.pdbx_description
1 polymer ?
#
loop_
_entity_poly.entity_id
_entity_poly.type
_entity_poly.pdbx_seq_one_letter_code
_entity_poly.pdbx_strand_id
1 'polypeptide(L)'
;AQAILAQDFARVRPVRFGQCGGGPPALVMSDFTVDFTKSYARRRPDEPRSHYSSRLKFINALIKGEASNITDERIEVLSHCYSNVKYLSNVYGPDIMDMLRKYDPEIPS
;
A
#
# COMPACT_ATOMS: atom_id res chain seq x y z
N ALA A 1 22.54 -5.76 -33.33
CA ALA A 1 22.03 -4.56 -32.64
C ALA A 1 20.76 -4.13 -33.35
N GLN A 2 19.60 -4.26 -32.71
CA GLN A 2 18.32 -3.81 -33.27
C GLN A 2 17.66 -2.90 -32.24
N ALA A 3 17.50 -1.63 -32.59
CA ALA A 3 16.67 -0.67 -31.90
C ALA A 3 15.69 -0.12 -32.94
N ILE A 4 14.40 -0.40 -32.77
CA ILE A 4 13.32 0.15 -33.58
C ILE A 4 12.33 0.84 -32.65
N LEU A 5 12.04 2.08 -33.03
CA LEU A 5 10.94 2.99 -32.68
C LEU A 5 9.74 2.40 -31.94
N ALA A 6 9.25 3.17 -30.96
CA ALA A 6 7.82 3.33 -30.73
C ALA A 6 7.52 4.82 -30.49
N GLN A 7 6.75 5.40 -31.42
CA GLN A 7 6.09 6.69 -31.28
C GLN A 7 4.68 6.49 -30.70
N ASP A 8 4.23 7.53 -29.99
CA ASP A 8 2.86 7.99 -29.78
C ASP A 8 1.81 7.08 -29.11
N PHE A 9 1.15 7.63 -28.07
CA PHE A 9 -0.30 7.72 -27.88
C PHE A 9 -0.59 8.02 -26.39
N ALA A 10 -0.87 9.28 -26.06
CA ALA A 10 -1.84 9.63 -25.00
C ALA A 10 -2.08 11.15 -24.96
N ARG A 11 -3.00 11.58 -25.81
CA ARG A 11 -3.73 12.84 -25.71
C ARG A 11 -4.90 12.63 -24.75
N VAL A 12 -4.81 13.12 -23.50
CA VAL A 12 -6.01 13.33 -22.66
C VAL A 12 -5.91 14.69 -21.97
N ARG A 13 -6.98 15.49 -22.12
CA ARG A 13 -7.11 16.91 -21.76
C ARG A 13 -7.15 17.13 -20.24
N PRO A 14 -6.82 18.34 -19.75
CA PRO A 14 -7.00 18.71 -18.35
C PRO A 14 -8.50 18.91 -18.08
N VAL A 15 -9.03 18.17 -17.11
CA VAL A 15 -10.39 18.40 -16.61
C VAL A 15 -10.34 19.47 -15.54
N ARG A 16 -10.89 20.65 -15.85
CA ARG A 16 -11.28 21.67 -14.87
C ARG A 16 -12.65 21.27 -14.32
N PHE A 17 -12.73 20.90 -13.05
CA PHE A 17 -13.99 20.99 -12.29
C PHE A 17 -13.89 22.18 -11.34
N GLY A 18 -14.84 23.10 -11.50
CA GLY A 18 -15.10 24.16 -10.53
C GLY A 18 -16.00 23.69 -9.40
N GLN A 19 -16.35 24.67 -8.58
CA GLN A 19 -17.37 24.71 -7.53
C GLN A 19 -16.98 24.27 -6.12
N CYS A 20 -16.94 25.30 -5.27
CA CYS A 20 -17.00 25.26 -3.82
C CYS A 20 -18.21 24.45 -3.35
N GLY A 21 -17.98 23.49 -2.47
CA GLY A 21 -19.04 22.76 -1.78
C GLY A 21 -18.44 21.70 -0.86
N GLY A 22 -18.61 21.88 0.45
CA GLY A 22 -18.41 20.85 1.48
C GLY A 22 -17.04 20.19 1.48
N GLY A 23 -16.08 20.79 2.20
CA GLY A 23 -14.88 20.03 2.57
C GLY A 23 -15.30 18.71 3.21
N PRO A 24 -14.76 17.55 2.77
CA PRO A 24 -15.03 16.30 3.47
C PRO A 24 -14.66 16.51 4.93
N PRO A 25 -15.40 15.91 5.88
CA PRO A 25 -15.06 16.01 7.30
C PRO A 25 -13.60 15.63 7.39
N ALA A 26 -12.80 16.47 8.06
CA ALA A 26 -11.39 16.18 8.33
C ALA A 26 -11.33 14.73 8.80
N LEU A 27 -10.86 13.84 7.91
CA LEU A 27 -10.75 12.41 8.21
C LEU A 27 -9.90 12.36 9.45
N VAL A 28 -10.56 12.02 10.55
CA VAL A 28 -10.03 12.01 11.89
C VAL A 28 -8.68 11.31 11.83
N MET A 29 -7.58 12.05 11.94
CA MET A 29 -6.20 11.53 11.95
C MET A 29 -5.92 10.79 13.27
N SER A 30 -6.91 10.07 13.81
CA SER A 30 -6.90 9.51 15.17
C SER A 30 -7.13 8.00 15.14
N ASP A 31 -6.56 7.33 14.15
CA ASP A 31 -6.74 5.90 13.93
C ASP A 31 -5.45 5.19 13.50
N PHE A 32 -4.28 5.80 13.73
CA PHE A 32 -2.99 5.15 13.48
C PHE A 32 -2.49 4.46 14.75
N THR A 33 -2.55 3.13 14.77
CA THR A 33 -2.01 2.27 15.83
C THR A 33 -0.57 1.83 15.55
N VAL A 34 0.01 2.27 14.43
CA VAL A 34 1.38 1.93 14.04
C VAL A 34 2.37 2.58 14.99
N ASP A 35 3.25 1.77 15.59
CA ASP A 35 4.37 2.26 16.38
C ASP A 35 5.51 2.70 15.45
N PHE A 36 5.70 4.02 15.33
CA PHE A 36 6.72 4.62 14.48
C PHE A 36 8.16 4.44 14.99
N THR A 37 8.36 3.90 16.19
CA THR A 37 9.69 3.55 16.70
C THR A 37 10.19 2.21 16.16
N LYS A 38 9.31 1.39 15.58
CA LYS A 38 9.63 0.05 15.08
C LYS A 38 10.20 0.08 13.68
N SER A 39 11.01 -0.94 13.34
CA SER A 39 11.64 -1.08 12.03
C SER A 39 10.62 -1.12 10.90
N TYR A 40 9.50 -1.83 11.09
CA TYR A 40 8.47 -1.97 10.07
C TYR A 40 7.79 -0.65 9.73
N ALA A 41 7.81 0.34 10.63
CA ALA A 41 7.23 1.65 10.39
C ALA A 41 8.19 2.58 9.63
N ARG A 42 9.48 2.25 9.54
CA ARG A 42 10.46 3.06 8.82
C ARG A 42 10.28 2.92 7.31
N ARG A 43 10.39 4.03 6.59
CA ARG A 43 10.43 4.02 5.12
C ARG A 43 11.73 3.40 4.64
N ARG A 44 11.66 2.50 3.66
CA ARG A 44 12.85 1.89 3.04
C ARG A 44 13.52 2.88 2.07
N PRO A 45 14.84 2.79 1.81
CA PRO A 45 15.55 3.76 0.96
C PRO A 45 14.97 3.89 -0.45
N ASP A 46 14.67 2.76 -1.09
CA ASP A 46 14.21 2.68 -2.48
C ASP A 46 12.68 2.67 -2.61
N GLU A 47 11.95 2.87 -1.51
CA GLU A 47 10.49 2.81 -1.48
C GLU A 47 9.88 4.18 -1.83
N PRO A 48 9.10 4.30 -2.93
CA PRO A 48 8.36 5.51 -3.24
C PRO A 48 7.42 5.92 -2.11
N ARG A 49 7.21 7.24 -1.93
CA ARG A 49 6.36 7.77 -0.84
C ARG A 49 4.91 7.24 -0.90
N SER A 50 4.38 7.04 -2.10
CA SER A 50 3.05 6.44 -2.32
C SER A 50 3.01 4.98 -1.82
N HIS A 51 4.05 4.19 -2.09
CA HIS A 51 4.14 2.78 -1.67
C HIS A 51 4.24 2.69 -0.15
N TYR A 52 5.10 3.53 0.45
CA TYR A 52 5.23 3.65 1.90
C TYR A 52 3.88 3.97 2.58
N SER A 53 3.13 4.94 2.03
CA SER A 53 1.82 5.29 2.58
C SER A 53 0.83 4.13 2.48
N SER A 54 0.82 3.40 1.36
CA SER A 54 -0.03 2.20 1.20
C SER A 54 0.35 1.10 2.19
N ARG A 55 1.64 0.84 2.35
CA ARG A 55 2.18 -0.15 3.30
C ARG A 55 1.83 0.21 4.74
N LEU A 56 1.92 1.48 5.12
CA LEU A 56 1.50 1.93 6.45
C LEU A 56 0.00 1.74 6.70
N LYS A 57 -0.85 1.99 5.69
CA LYS A 57 -2.30 1.71 5.79
C LYS A 57 -2.56 0.22 6.00
N PHE A 58 -1.85 -0.64 5.25
CA PHE A 58 -1.91 -2.08 5.42
C PHE A 58 -1.47 -2.50 6.84
N ILE A 59 -0.31 -2.03 7.32
CA ILE A 59 0.19 -2.34 8.67
C ILE A 59 -0.80 -1.89 9.74
N ASN A 60 -1.40 -0.70 9.59
CA ASN A 60 -2.40 -0.20 10.50
C ASN A 60 -3.65 -1.10 10.56
N ALA A 61 -4.15 -1.54 9.40
CA ALA A 61 -5.29 -2.46 9.32
C ALA A 61 -4.95 -3.83 9.93
N LEU A 62 -3.74 -4.33 9.66
CA LEU A 62 -3.24 -5.60 10.19
C LEU A 62 -3.15 -5.59 11.72
N ILE A 63 -2.56 -4.54 12.31
CA ILE A 63 -2.47 -4.38 13.78
C ILE A 63 -3.87 -4.30 14.39
N LYS A 64 -4.81 -3.57 13.79
CA LYS A 64 -6.18 -3.48 14.30
C LYS A 64 -6.94 -4.80 14.20
N GLY A 65 -6.74 -5.57 13.12
CA GLY A 65 -7.47 -6.81 12.88
C GLY A 65 -6.95 -8.00 13.66
N GLU A 66 -5.64 -8.07 13.91
CA GLU A 66 -5.00 -9.19 14.63
C GLU A 66 -4.67 -8.85 16.09
N ALA A 67 -4.68 -7.56 16.47
CA ALA A 67 -4.54 -6.96 17.80
C ALA A 67 -3.45 -7.54 18.72
N SER A 68 -3.66 -8.73 19.28
CA SER A 68 -2.79 -9.37 20.27
C SER A 68 -2.04 -10.59 19.73
N ASN A 69 -2.40 -11.10 18.54
CA ASN A 69 -1.86 -12.34 17.99
C ASN A 69 -0.68 -12.12 17.04
N ILE A 70 -0.32 -10.87 16.74
CA ILE A 70 0.70 -10.56 15.74
C ILE A 70 1.95 -9.95 16.37
N THR A 71 3.11 -10.52 16.05
CA THR A 71 4.41 -10.03 16.51
C THR A 71 5.01 -9.01 15.55
N ASP A 72 5.96 -8.22 16.02
CA ASP A 72 6.68 -7.24 15.21
C ASP A 72 7.37 -7.89 14.00
N GLU A 73 7.95 -9.08 14.16
CA GLU A 73 8.58 -9.83 13.07
C GLU A 73 7.55 -10.23 12.00
N ARG A 74 6.35 -10.62 12.43
CA ARG A 74 5.27 -11.01 11.51
C ARG A 74 4.76 -9.81 10.73
N ILE A 75 4.63 -8.65 11.37
CA ILE A 75 4.28 -7.39 10.70
C ILE A 75 5.34 -7.02 9.65
N GLU A 76 6.62 -7.11 10.00
CA GLU A 76 7.73 -6.81 9.09
C GLU A 76 7.64 -7.69 7.83
N VAL A 77 7.57 -9.02 8.01
CA VAL A 77 7.48 -9.98 6.91
C VAL A 77 6.25 -9.75 6.05
N LEU A 78 5.07 -9.60 6.65
CA LEU A 78 3.84 -9.37 5.90
C LEU A 78 3.86 -8.04 5.13
N SER A 79 4.47 -6.99 5.69
CA SER A 79 4.63 -5.71 5.00
C SER A 79 5.56 -5.80 3.78
N HIS A 80 6.57 -6.68 3.82
CA HIS A 80 7.41 -7.02 2.67
C HIS A 80 6.61 -7.78 1.62
N CYS A 81 5.91 -8.85 2.02
CA CYS A 81 5.06 -9.63 1.13
C CYS A 81 4.02 -8.75 0.43
N TYR A 82 3.34 -7.88 1.16
CA TYR A 82 2.39 -6.90 0.64
C TYR A 82 2.99 -6.05 -0.49
N SER A 83 4.16 -5.46 -0.25
CA SER A 83 4.82 -4.58 -1.22
C SER A 83 5.24 -5.34 -2.48
N ASN A 84 5.74 -6.57 -2.30
CA ASN A 84 6.19 -7.41 -3.40
C ASN A 84 5.02 -7.90 -4.26
N VAL A 85 3.90 -8.26 -3.64
CA VAL A 85 2.68 -8.64 -4.38
C VAL A 85 2.14 -7.44 -5.14
N LYS A 86 1.95 -6.29 -4.47
CA LYS A 86 1.28 -5.12 -5.06
C LYS A 86 2.09 -4.42 -6.15
N TYR A 87 3.42 -4.38 -6.03
CA TYR A 87 4.27 -3.58 -6.91
C TYR A 87 5.25 -4.38 -7.77
N LEU A 88 5.56 -5.62 -7.38
CA LEU A 88 6.49 -6.49 -8.12
C LEU A 88 5.79 -7.72 -8.73
N SER A 89 4.47 -7.87 -8.53
CA SER A 89 3.66 -9.00 -9.01
C SER A 89 4.16 -10.37 -8.53
N ASN A 90 4.77 -10.42 -7.35
CA ASN A 90 5.16 -11.68 -6.73
C ASN A 90 3.92 -12.45 -6.26
N VAL A 91 4.01 -13.78 -6.27
CA VAL A 91 2.96 -14.67 -5.75
C VAL A 91 3.54 -15.51 -4.63
N TYR A 92 2.85 -15.53 -3.49
CA TYR A 92 3.19 -16.36 -2.33
C TYR A 92 2.19 -17.51 -2.17
N GLY A 93 2.45 -18.39 -1.20
CA GLY A 93 1.51 -19.46 -0.86
C GLY A 93 0.13 -18.94 -0.42
N PRO A 94 -0.91 -19.79 -0.49
CA PRO A 94 -2.30 -19.39 -0.27
C PRO A 94 -2.51 -18.70 1.07
N ASP A 95 -1.90 -19.21 2.15
CA ASP A 95 -2.02 -18.62 3.49
C ASP A 95 -1.60 -17.15 3.55
N ILE A 96 -0.52 -16.79 2.83
CA ILE A 96 -0.04 -15.41 2.78
C ILE A 96 -0.93 -14.58 1.86
N MET A 97 -1.29 -15.10 0.69
CA MET A 97 -2.14 -14.38 -0.26
C MET A 97 -3.53 -14.09 0.32
N ASP A 98 -4.13 -15.05 1.02
CA ASP A 98 -5.42 -14.89 1.70
C ASP A 98 -5.34 -13.85 2.83
N MET A 99 -4.25 -13.87 3.61
CA MET A 99 -4.00 -12.88 4.65
C MET A 99 -3.87 -11.46 4.08
N LEU A 100 -3.15 -11.31 2.96
CA LEU A 100 -3.00 -10.01 2.32
C LEU A 100 -4.33 -9.53 1.72
N ARG A 101 -5.08 -10.41 1.05
CA ARG A 101 -6.41 -10.12 0.47
C ARG A 101 -7.45 -9.73 1.52
N LYS A 102 -7.35 -10.27 2.74
CA LYS A 102 -8.21 -9.89 3.88
C LYS A 102 -8.15 -8.39 4.18
N TYR A 103 -6.98 -7.77 4.02
CA TYR A 103 -6.73 -6.37 4.39
C TYR A 103 -6.59 -5.43 3.19
N ASP A 104 -6.37 -5.95 1.98
CA ASP A 104 -6.36 -5.19 0.74
C ASP A 104 -6.99 -6.02 -0.41
N PRO A 105 -8.28 -5.80 -0.72
CA PRO A 105 -8.99 -6.55 -1.76
C PRO A 105 -8.54 -6.20 -3.18
N GLU A 106 -7.69 -5.19 -3.38
CA GLU A 106 -7.09 -4.88 -4.68
C GLU A 106 -5.99 -5.87 -5.07
N ILE A 107 -5.56 -6.74 -4.14
CA ILE A 107 -4.55 -7.75 -4.41
C ILE A 107 -5.13 -8.82 -5.34
N PRO A 108 -4.45 -9.12 -6.47
CA PRO A 108 -4.94 -10.08 -7.44
C PRO A 108 -5.07 -11.49 -6.83
N SER A 109 -6.14 -12.18 -7.23
CA SER A 109 -6.47 -13.56 -6.86
C SER A 109 -5.60 -14.57 -7.59
#